data_AF-X1UYM7-F1
#
_entry.id   AF-X1UYM7-F1
#
_cell.length_a   1.000
_cell.length_b   1.000
_cell.length_c   1.000
_cell.angle_alpha   90.00
_cell.angle_beta   90.00
_cell.angle_gamma   90.00
#
_symmetry.space_group_name_H-M   'P 1'
#
loop_
_entity.id
_entity.type
_entity.pdbx_description
1 polymer ?
#
loop_
_entity_poly.entity_id
_entity_poly.type
_entity_poly.pdbx_seq_one_letter_code
_entity_poly.pdbx_strand_id
1 'polypeptide(L)' 'MSKNVSNQFDKECPICGGKIWGKGQKVLIEEAKITVCQSCAQYG' A
#
# COMPACT_ATOMS: atom_id res chain seq x y z
N MET A 1 -19.49 18.84 3.98
CA MET A 1 -19.54 18.41 2.57
C MET A 1 -18.24 17.73 2.20
N SER A 2 -18.36 16.45 1.88
CA SER A 2 -17.33 15.48 1.52
C SER A 2 -16.47 15.98 0.36
N LYS A 3 -15.16 16.15 0.59
CA LYS A 3 -14.21 16.21 -0.52
C LYS A 3 -13.68 14.80 -0.73
N ASN A 4 -14.47 14.00 -1.46
CA ASN A 4 -14.00 12.85 -2.23
C ASN A 4 -12.99 13.38 -3.26
N VAL A 5 -11.77 13.65 -2.84
CA VAL A 5 -10.62 13.55 -3.73
C VAL A 5 -10.22 12.09 -3.60
N SER A 6 -10.89 11.25 -4.38
CA SER A 6 -10.41 9.92 -4.73
C SER A 6 -9.09 10.15 -5.45
N ASN A 7 -8.03 10.31 -4.66
CA ASN A 7 -6.67 10.38 -5.12
C ASN A 7 -6.45 9.04 -5.81
N GLN A 8 -6.60 9.02 -7.14
CA GLN A 8 -6.56 7.84 -7.99
C GLN A 8 -5.19 7.11 -7.99
N PHE A 9 -4.29 7.58 -7.12
CA PHE A 9 -2.94 7.10 -6.87
C PHE A 9 -2.72 6.66 -5.42
N ASP A 10 -3.77 6.62 -4.61
CA ASP A 10 -3.68 6.01 -3.29
C ASP A 10 -3.61 4.50 -3.47
N LYS A 11 -2.39 3.98 -3.57
CA LYS A 11 -2.17 2.54 -3.66
C LYS A 11 -2.69 1.96 -2.34
N GLU A 12 -3.71 1.14 -2.40
CA GLU A 12 -4.15 0.42 -1.23
C GLU A 12 -3.19 -0.75 -0.97
N CYS A 13 -2.93 -1.05 0.30
CA CYS A 13 -2.07 -2.15 0.68
C CYS A 13 -2.82 -3.47 0.43
N PRO A 14 -2.33 -4.35 -0.46
CA PRO A 14 -3.02 -5.61 -0.77
C PRO A 14 -3.05 -6.60 0.42
N ILE A 15 -2.29 -6.32 1.48
CA ILE A 15 -2.21 -7.18 2.68
C ILE A 15 -3.24 -6.79 3.74
N CYS A 16 -3.52 -5.49 3.91
CA CYS A 16 -4.36 -5.00 5.01
C CYS A 16 -5.48 -4.03 4.58
N GLY A 17 -5.58 -3.71 3.29
CA GLY A 17 -6.49 -2.67 2.78
C GLY A 17 -6.12 -1.26 3.25
N GLY A 18 -4.94 -1.09 3.85
CA GLY A 18 -4.48 0.18 4.38
C GLY A 18 -4.02 1.15 3.29
N LYS A 19 -4.18 2.44 3.53
CA LYS A 19 -3.73 3.53 2.64
C LYS A 19 -2.20 3.54 2.54
N ILE A 20 -1.61 3.41 1.35
CA ILE A 20 -0.16 3.54 1.17
C ILE A 20 0.17 5.01 0.97
N TRP A 21 0.78 5.60 1.99
CA TRP A 21 1.31 6.95 1.91
C TRP A 21 2.67 6.96 1.18
N GLY A 22 2.76 7.70 0.08
CA GLY A 22 3.99 7.83 -0.72
C GLY A 22 4.20 6.69 -1.73
N LYS A 23 5.42 6.16 -1.85
CA LYS A 23 5.75 5.08 -2.81
C LYS A 23 5.42 3.67 -2.31
N GLY A 24 5.09 3.52 -1.03
CA GLY A 24 5.02 2.21 -0.36
C GLY A 24 6.37 1.53 -0.28
N GLN A 25 6.39 0.34 0.32
CA GLN A 25 7.59 -0.48 0.40
C GLN A 25 7.42 -1.70 -0.49
N LYS A 26 8.45 -2.03 -1.26
CA LYS A 26 8.46 -3.25 -2.07
C LYS A 26 8.99 -4.40 -1.24
N VAL A 27 8.17 -5.40 -1.02
CA VAL A 27 8.53 -6.65 -0.34
C VAL A 27 8.41 -7.81 -1.31
N LEU A 28 9.14 -8.89 -1.05
CA LEU A 28 9.17 -10.09 -1.88
C LEU A 28 8.34 -11.16 -1.17
N ILE A 29 7.12 -11.41 -1.64
CA ILE A 29 6.22 -12.42 -1.08
C ILE A 29 5.98 -13.47 -2.16
N GLU A 30 6.23 -14.75 -1.85
CA GLU A 30 6.06 -15.87 -2.80
C GLU A 30 6.70 -15.60 -4.17
N GLU A 31 7.97 -15.16 -4.16
CA GLU A 31 8.74 -14.82 -5.36
C GLU A 31 8.18 -13.64 -6.19
N ALA A 32 7.09 -13.01 -5.75
CA ALA A 32 6.49 -11.83 -6.36
C ALA A 32 6.91 -10.55 -5.60
N LYS A 33 7.30 -9.53 -6.36
CA LYS A 33 7.57 -8.18 -5.82
C LYS A 33 6.27 -7.41 -5.69
N ILE A 34 5.72 -7.33 -4.48
CA ILE A 34 4.51 -6.56 -4.22
C ILE A 34 4.82 -5.25 -3.50
N THR A 35 3.97 -4.25 -3.66
CA THR A 35 4.08 -2.99 -2.91
C THR A 35 3.06 -2.99 -1.79
N VAL A 36 3.52 -2.75 -0.57
CA VAL A 36 2.71 -2.75 0.65
C VAL A 36 2.88 -1.45 1.42
N CYS A 37 2.01 -1.20 2.40
CA CYS A 37 2.18 -0.09 3.33
C CYS A 37 3.40 -0.33 4.24
N GLN A 38 3.96 0.74 4.80
CA GLN A 38 5.11 0.64 5.73
C GLN A 38 4.83 -0.31 6.90
N SER A 39 3.59 -0.36 7.39
CA SER A 39 3.21 -1.28 8.46
C SER A 39 3.23 -2.73 8.02
N CYS A 40 2.81 -3.08 6.80
CA CYS A 40 2.90 -4.46 6.31
C CYS A 40 4.31 -4.83 5.87
N ALA A 41 5.11 -3.84 5.49
CA ALA A 41 6.50 -4.03 5.08
C ALA A 41 7.39 -4.57 6.20
N GLN A 42 7.04 -4.35 7.47
CA GLN A 42 7.81 -4.85 8.61
C GLN A 42 7.74 -6.38 8.77
N TYR A 43 6.76 -7.03 8.14
CA TYR A 43 6.57 -8.48 8.18
C TYR A 43 7.21 -9.21 6.99
N GLY A 44 7.79 -8.46 6.04
CA GLY A 44 8.34 -8.97 4.78
C GLY A 44 9.86 -9.05 4.76
#